data_AF-A0A966N8W3-F1
#
_entry.id   AF-A0A966N8W3-F1
#
_cell.length_a   1.000
_cell.length_b   1.000
_cell.length_c   1.000
_cell.angle_alpha   90.00
_cell.angle_beta   90.00
_cell.angle_gamma   90.00
#
_symmetry.space_group_name_H-M   'P 1'
#
loop_
_entity.id
_entity.type
_entity.pdbx_description
1 polymer ?
#
loop_
_entity_poly.entity_id
_entity_poly.type
_entity_poly.pdbx_seq_one_letter_code
_entity_poly.pdbx_strand_id
1 'polypeptide(L)'
;DLREFLVLQRDLYKWMHDQTMRLANKGYTALEIAEELTLPPEFQAHEHTRGFYGDLVHNAKAVYQRYLSWYDGNPANLHKLPPAVVGKRYVELAGGAAALLRHAEAAFERGDYRWVAELVNHLVFAEPTNTAARSLQARALEQLGYQAESATFRNAYLMGAMELRQGPPANPNPTSDGCSASQIALSIHRVECTHQMLWCR
;
A
#
# COMPACT_ATOMS: atom_id res chain seq x y z
N ASP A 1 23.36 23.45 -14.69
CA ASP A 1 24.42 23.93 -13.76
C ASP A 1 24.32 23.13 -12.44
N LEU A 2 25.43 22.81 -11.77
CA LEU A 2 25.41 22.05 -10.49
C LEU A 2 24.69 22.83 -9.38
N ARG A 3 24.85 24.15 -9.34
CA ARG A 3 24.20 24.98 -8.32
C ARG A 3 22.69 24.93 -8.46
N GLU A 4 22.19 25.09 -9.68
CA GLU A 4 20.77 24.99 -10.01
C GLU A 4 20.18 23.63 -9.63
N PHE A 5 20.87 22.54 -9.98
CA PHE A 5 20.47 21.17 -9.60
C PHE A 5 20.28 21.04 -8.08
N LEU A 6 21.27 21.49 -7.28
CA LEU A 6 21.22 21.39 -5.82
C LEU A 6 20.12 22.28 -5.21
N VAL A 7 19.87 23.45 -5.79
CA VAL A 7 18.79 24.35 -5.39
C VAL A 7 17.44 23.69 -5.61
N LEU A 8 17.20 23.13 -6.80
CA LEU A 8 15.94 22.45 -7.12
C LEU A 8 15.70 21.22 -6.24
N GLN A 9 16.73 20.42 -5.98
CA GLN A 9 16.63 19.27 -5.07
C GLN A 9 16.26 19.71 -3.65
N ARG A 10 16.97 20.71 -3.10
CA ARG A 10 16.68 21.26 -1.77
C ARG A 10 15.24 21.77 -1.70
N ASP A 11 14.82 22.52 -2.72
CA ASP A 11 13.51 23.17 -2.75
C ASP A 11 12.38 22.15 -2.90
N LEU A 12 12.59 21.06 -3.66
CA LEU A 12 11.66 19.93 -3.73
C LEU A 12 11.39 19.32 -2.34
N TYR A 13 12.44 18.97 -1.59
CA TYR A 13 12.28 18.38 -0.26
C TYR A 13 11.62 19.35 0.72
N LYS A 14 12.04 20.62 0.71
CA LYS A 14 11.46 21.65 1.58
C LYS A 14 9.99 21.91 1.22
N TRP A 15 9.66 21.95 -0.07
CA TRP A 15 8.30 22.14 -0.55
C TRP A 15 7.40 20.98 -0.10
N MET A 16 7.79 19.73 -0.33
CA MET A 16 7.01 18.55 0.10
C MET A 16 6.78 18.58 1.62
N HIS A 17 7.81 18.90 2.39
CA HIS A 17 7.73 19.03 3.84
C HIS A 17 6.74 20.14 4.27
N ASP A 18 6.96 21.37 3.82
CA ASP A 18 6.23 22.53 4.28
C ASP A 18 4.76 22.47 3.83
N GLN A 19 4.48 21.98 2.61
CA GLN A 19 3.10 21.82 2.13
C GLN A 19 2.36 20.69 2.85
N THR A 20 3.04 19.59 3.17
CA THR A 20 2.46 18.54 4.02
C THR A 20 2.07 19.10 5.38
N MET A 21 2.99 19.79 6.07
CA MET A 21 2.71 20.35 7.38
C MET A 21 1.68 21.48 7.35
N ARG A 22 1.63 22.27 6.26
CA ARG A 22 0.58 23.27 6.06
C ARG A 22 -0.81 22.63 6.00
N LEU A 23 -0.97 21.52 5.29
CA LEU A 23 -2.27 20.82 5.21
C LEU A 23 -2.59 20.06 6.51
N ALA A 24 -1.60 19.45 7.14
CA ALA A 24 -1.77 18.81 8.45
C ALA A 24 -2.26 19.82 9.51
N ASN A 25 -1.70 21.03 9.53
CA ASN A 25 -2.16 22.12 10.40
C ASN A 25 -3.59 22.61 10.09
N LYS A 26 -4.13 22.27 8.91
CA LYS A 26 -5.54 22.49 8.55
C LYS A 26 -6.45 21.31 8.88
N GLY A 27 -5.93 20.26 9.52
CA GLY A 27 -6.69 19.08 9.94
C GLY A 27 -6.76 17.96 8.89
N TYR A 28 -6.01 18.05 7.79
CA TYR A 28 -5.96 16.98 6.79
C TYR A 28 -5.15 15.79 7.35
N THR A 29 -5.61 14.58 7.06
CA THR A 29 -4.92 13.33 7.36
C THR A 29 -3.85 13.00 6.32
N ALA A 30 -2.94 12.07 6.65
CA ALA A 30 -1.87 11.65 5.73
C ALA A 30 -2.38 11.15 4.37
N LEU A 31 -3.55 10.49 4.33
CA LEU A 31 -4.16 10.00 3.09
C LEU A 31 -4.68 11.16 2.25
N GLU A 32 -5.40 12.10 2.86
CA GLU A 32 -5.98 13.26 2.16
C GLU A 32 -4.87 14.19 1.62
N ILE A 33 -3.81 14.42 2.40
CA ILE A 33 -2.66 15.22 1.95
C ILE A 33 -2.02 14.61 0.70
N ALA A 34 -1.88 13.28 0.66
CA ALA A 34 -1.25 12.60 -0.47
C ALA A 34 -2.08 12.65 -1.76
N GLU A 35 -3.40 12.85 -1.67
CA GLU A 35 -4.26 13.08 -2.84
C GLU A 35 -4.33 14.56 -3.24
N GLU A 36 -4.22 15.48 -2.27
CA GLU A 36 -4.30 16.93 -2.50
C GLU A 36 -3.00 17.49 -3.08
N LEU A 37 -1.84 16.99 -2.65
CA LEU A 37 -0.55 17.50 -3.12
C LEU A 37 -0.27 17.08 -4.56
N THR A 38 0.00 18.08 -5.40
CA THR A 38 0.51 17.90 -6.76
C THR A 38 1.83 18.64 -6.89
N LEU A 39 2.86 17.99 -7.45
CA LEU A 39 4.16 18.63 -7.69
C LEU A 39 3.99 19.85 -8.60
N PRO A 40 4.50 21.04 -8.21
CA PRO A 40 4.51 22.21 -9.06
C PRO A 40 5.18 21.96 -10.42
N PRO A 41 4.75 22.65 -11.50
CA PRO A 41 5.32 22.48 -12.84
C PRO A 41 6.84 22.66 -12.91
N GLU A 42 7.39 23.55 -12.07
CA GLU A 42 8.84 23.76 -11.96
C GLU A 42 9.60 22.47 -11.62
N PHE A 43 9.10 21.64 -10.70
CA PHE A 43 9.73 20.35 -10.39
C PHE A 43 9.40 19.28 -11.43
N GLN A 44 8.24 19.34 -12.07
CA GLN A 44 7.88 18.35 -13.09
C GLN A 44 8.73 18.48 -14.37
N ALA A 45 9.21 19.69 -14.66
CA ALA A 45 10.03 19.99 -15.83
C ALA A 45 11.45 19.41 -15.77
N HIS A 46 11.91 18.96 -14.60
CA HIS A 46 13.26 18.40 -14.43
C HIS A 46 13.18 16.91 -14.04
N GLU A 47 13.84 16.06 -14.83
CA GLU A 47 13.80 14.60 -14.66
C GLU A 47 14.29 14.15 -13.27
N HIS A 48 15.29 14.84 -12.71
CA HIS A 48 15.88 14.48 -11.42
C HIS A 48 14.99 14.82 -10.21
N THR A 49 13.90 15.56 -10.40
CA THR A 49 12.89 15.85 -9.36
C THR A 49 11.61 15.01 -9.52
N ARG A 50 11.59 14.07 -10.48
CA ARG A 50 10.51 13.09 -10.66
C ARG A 50 10.59 11.97 -9.63
N GLY A 51 9.44 11.35 -9.37
CA GLY A 51 9.27 10.33 -8.33
C GLY A 51 9.74 8.92 -8.69
N PHE A 52 10.85 8.75 -9.43
CA PHE A 52 11.27 7.42 -9.92
C PHE A 52 11.64 6.41 -8.82
N TYR A 53 11.95 6.88 -7.62
CA TYR A 53 12.25 6.04 -6.47
C TYR A 53 11.36 6.41 -5.28
N GLY A 54 11.60 7.61 -4.71
CA GLY A 54 10.70 8.23 -3.74
C GLY A 54 9.53 8.89 -4.47
N ASP A 55 8.30 8.59 -4.07
CA ASP A 55 7.09 9.11 -4.69
C ASP A 55 6.45 10.16 -3.77
N LEU A 56 5.84 11.20 -4.35
CA LEU A 56 5.18 12.27 -3.58
C LEU A 56 4.17 11.69 -2.58
N VAL A 57 3.40 10.67 -2.99
CA VAL A 57 2.35 10.04 -2.17
C VAL A 57 2.92 9.47 -0.88
N HIS A 58 4.02 8.72 -0.94
CA HIS A 58 4.60 8.15 0.29
C HIS A 58 5.49 9.14 1.04
N ASN A 59 6.14 10.08 0.36
CA ASN A 59 6.95 11.10 1.01
C ASN A 59 6.10 12.06 1.86
N ALA A 60 4.93 12.48 1.35
CA ALA A 60 3.98 13.28 2.12
C ALA A 60 3.47 12.52 3.36
N LYS A 61 3.10 11.24 3.19
CA LYS A 61 2.71 10.37 4.32
C LYS A 61 3.83 10.20 5.34
N ALA A 62 5.08 10.08 4.89
CA ALA A 62 6.24 9.96 5.76
C ALA A 62 6.53 11.24 6.55
N VAL A 63 6.36 12.42 5.94
CA VAL A 63 6.44 13.70 6.66
C VAL A 63 5.34 13.77 7.71
N TYR A 64 4.08 13.46 7.36
CA TYR A 64 2.99 13.41 8.34
C TYR A 64 3.33 12.48 9.51
N GLN A 65 3.75 11.25 9.20
CA GLN A 65 4.11 10.24 10.20
C GLN A 65 5.27 10.69 11.11
N ARG A 66 6.24 11.43 10.58
CA ARG A 66 7.35 11.98 11.37
C ARG A 66 6.89 12.92 12.49
N TYR A 67 5.85 13.72 12.23
CA TYR A 67 5.40 14.76 13.17
C TYR A 67 4.17 14.36 13.99
N LEU A 68 3.23 13.63 13.40
CA LEU A 68 1.93 13.29 14.00
C LEU A 68 1.74 11.80 14.26
N SER A 69 2.70 10.96 13.84
CA SER A 69 2.66 9.49 13.96
C SER A 69 1.63 8.84 13.04
N TRP A 70 1.35 7.55 13.29
CA TRP A 70 0.41 6.71 12.54
C TRP A 70 -1.06 7.02 12.83
N TYR A 71 -1.36 7.66 13.97
CA TYR A 71 -2.72 7.97 14.39
C TYR A 71 -3.17 9.29 13.76
N ASP A 72 -4.32 9.27 13.09
CA ASP A 72 -4.84 10.40 12.31
C ASP A 72 -5.79 11.31 13.11
N GLY A 73 -5.97 11.06 14.40
CA GLY A 73 -6.87 11.83 15.26
C GLY A 73 -8.31 11.32 15.29
N ASN A 74 -8.71 10.39 14.42
CA ASN A 74 -10.05 9.80 14.43
C ASN A 74 -10.12 8.58 15.39
N PRO A 75 -10.91 8.62 16.48
CA PRO A 75 -10.98 7.52 17.45
C PRO A 75 -11.38 6.17 16.86
N ALA A 76 -12.10 6.14 15.73
CA ALA A 76 -12.43 4.89 15.03
C ALA A 76 -11.19 4.12 14.53
N ASN A 77 -10.07 4.83 14.35
CA ASN A 77 -8.81 4.28 13.85
C ASN A 77 -7.82 3.93 14.98
N LEU A 78 -8.14 4.25 16.24
CA LEU A 78 -7.22 4.10 17.37
C LEU A 78 -6.90 2.64 17.70
N HIS A 79 -7.89 1.75 17.62
CA HIS A 79 -7.76 0.33 17.95
C HIS A 79 -8.50 -0.53 16.93
N LYS A 80 -8.02 -0.50 15.67
CA LYS A 80 -8.62 -1.27 14.58
C LYS A 80 -8.50 -2.78 14.79
N LEU A 81 -9.49 -3.50 14.28
CA LEU A 81 -9.44 -4.96 14.19
C LEU A 81 -8.32 -5.41 13.24
N PRO A 82 -7.70 -6.59 13.50
CA PRO A 82 -6.76 -7.18 12.57
C PRO A 82 -7.38 -7.50 11.19
N PRO A 83 -6.60 -7.50 10.10
CA PRO A 83 -7.09 -7.68 8.72
C PRO A 83 -7.96 -8.93 8.50
N ALA A 84 -7.58 -10.09 9.06
CA ALA A 84 -8.35 -11.33 8.92
C ALA A 84 -9.72 -11.27 9.62
N VAL A 85 -9.82 -10.52 10.74
CA VAL A 85 -11.06 -10.37 11.50
C VAL A 85 -12.00 -9.40 10.78
N VAL A 86 -11.48 -8.24 10.36
CA VAL A 86 -12.29 -7.23 9.66
C VAL A 86 -12.69 -7.71 8.26
N GLY A 87 -11.83 -8.46 7.57
CA GLY A 87 -12.10 -9.03 6.26
C GLY A 87 -13.34 -9.92 6.27
N LYS A 88 -13.46 -10.84 7.24
CA LYS A 88 -14.65 -11.69 7.40
C LYS A 88 -15.94 -10.87 7.56
N ARG A 89 -15.90 -9.80 8.34
CA ARG A 89 -17.05 -8.91 8.57
C ARG A 89 -17.45 -8.13 7.31
N TYR A 90 -16.47 -7.66 6.53
CA TYR A 90 -16.75 -7.00 5.24
C TYR A 90 -17.31 -7.98 4.20
N VAL A 91 -16.80 -9.20 4.15
CA VAL A 91 -17.34 -10.25 3.26
C VAL A 91 -18.79 -10.59 3.64
N GLU A 92 -19.09 -10.73 4.94
CA GLU A 92 -20.45 -10.93 5.43
C GLU A 92 -21.37 -9.75 5.06
N LEU A 93 -20.92 -8.51 5.31
CA LEU A 93 -21.66 -7.30 4.96
C LEU A 93 -21.96 -7.19 3.47
N ALA A 94 -21.03 -7.63 2.61
CA ALA A 94 -21.20 -7.64 1.17
C ALA A 94 -22.18 -8.71 0.66
N GLY A 95 -22.68 -9.61 1.52
CA GLY A 95 -23.52 -10.74 1.14
C GLY A 95 -22.73 -11.98 0.70
N GLY A 96 -21.51 -12.14 1.20
CA GLY A 96 -20.61 -13.27 0.92
C GLY A 96 -19.60 -13.02 -0.20
N ALA A 97 -18.64 -13.94 -0.34
CA ALA A 97 -17.50 -13.81 -1.24
C ALA A 97 -17.91 -13.58 -2.71
N ALA A 98 -18.93 -14.29 -3.20
CA ALA A 98 -19.41 -14.16 -4.56
C ALA A 98 -19.97 -12.76 -4.86
N ALA A 99 -20.66 -12.13 -3.91
CA ALA A 99 -21.20 -10.79 -4.07
C ALA A 99 -20.08 -9.74 -4.08
N LEU A 100 -19.11 -9.85 -3.16
CA LEU A 100 -17.93 -8.98 -3.14
C LEU A 100 -17.14 -9.07 -4.44
N LEU A 101 -16.90 -10.28 -4.97
CA LEU A 101 -16.21 -10.47 -6.24
C LEU A 101 -16.93 -9.81 -7.42
N ARG A 102 -18.26 -9.95 -7.52
CA ARG A 102 -19.02 -9.27 -8.59
C ARG A 102 -18.86 -7.74 -8.53
N HIS A 103 -18.90 -7.15 -7.33
CA HIS A 103 -18.67 -5.71 -7.17
C HIS A 103 -17.24 -5.31 -7.57
N ALA A 104 -16.26 -6.11 -7.17
CA ALA A 104 -14.86 -5.88 -7.52
C ALA A 104 -14.59 -6.04 -9.02
N GLU A 105 -15.16 -7.04 -9.68
CA GLU A 105 -15.06 -7.22 -11.13
C GLU A 105 -15.66 -6.01 -11.86
N ALA A 106 -16.84 -5.56 -11.47
CA ALA A 106 -17.43 -4.36 -12.05
C ALA A 106 -16.55 -3.11 -11.87
N ALA A 107 -15.87 -2.97 -10.73
CA ALA A 107 -14.91 -1.88 -10.49
C ALA A 107 -13.64 -2.04 -11.36
N PHE A 108 -13.16 -3.26 -11.54
CA PHE A 108 -12.02 -3.58 -12.40
C PHE A 108 -12.30 -3.18 -13.86
N GLU A 109 -13.48 -3.51 -14.39
CA GLU A 109 -13.87 -3.15 -15.75
C GLU A 109 -14.00 -1.63 -15.97
N ARG A 110 -14.20 -0.85 -14.90
CA ARG A 110 -14.18 0.62 -14.95
C ARG A 110 -12.78 1.23 -14.78
N GLY A 111 -11.75 0.42 -14.60
CA GLY A 111 -10.38 0.88 -14.35
C GLY A 111 -10.12 1.36 -12.91
N ASP A 112 -11.03 1.10 -11.97
CA ASP A 112 -10.93 1.54 -10.58
C ASP A 112 -10.05 0.60 -9.74
N TYR A 113 -8.79 0.42 -10.17
CA TYR A 113 -7.91 -0.61 -9.64
C TYR A 113 -7.52 -0.39 -8.17
N ARG A 114 -7.46 0.87 -7.72
CA ARG A 114 -7.21 1.22 -6.31
C ARG A 114 -8.33 0.69 -5.43
N TRP A 115 -9.58 0.88 -5.84
CA TRP A 115 -10.74 0.36 -5.11
C TRP A 115 -10.82 -1.17 -5.16
N VAL A 116 -10.54 -1.78 -6.32
CA VAL A 116 -10.48 -3.25 -6.42
C VAL A 116 -9.46 -3.81 -5.43
N ALA A 117 -8.27 -3.21 -5.38
CA ALA A 117 -7.20 -3.65 -4.49
C ALA A 117 -7.58 -3.51 -3.01
N GLU A 118 -8.34 -2.49 -2.63
CA GLU A 118 -8.85 -2.31 -1.25
C GLU A 118 -9.92 -3.34 -0.92
N LEU A 119 -10.94 -3.47 -1.77
CA LEU A 119 -12.10 -4.33 -1.54
C LEU A 119 -11.70 -5.82 -1.53
N VAL A 120 -10.95 -6.27 -2.53
CA VAL A 120 -10.61 -7.70 -2.68
C VAL A 120 -9.57 -8.12 -1.64
N ASN A 121 -8.75 -7.20 -1.13
CA ASN A 121 -7.85 -7.48 0.00
C ASN A 121 -8.61 -7.98 1.24
N HIS A 122 -9.81 -7.45 1.53
CA HIS A 122 -10.65 -7.98 2.61
C HIS A 122 -11.03 -9.45 2.40
N LEU A 123 -11.38 -9.84 1.16
CA LEU A 123 -11.70 -11.22 0.83
C LEU A 123 -10.47 -12.13 0.87
N VAL A 124 -9.31 -11.67 0.38
CA VAL A 124 -8.06 -12.44 0.43
C VAL A 124 -7.64 -12.72 1.88
N PHE A 125 -7.82 -11.76 2.80
CA PHE A 125 -7.54 -11.99 4.22
C PHE A 125 -8.60 -12.84 4.93
N ALA A 126 -9.86 -12.82 4.47
CA ALA A 126 -10.93 -13.65 5.01
C ALA A 126 -10.81 -15.12 4.56
N GLU A 127 -10.47 -15.32 3.28
CA GLU A 127 -10.37 -16.61 2.59
C GLU A 127 -9.03 -16.71 1.82
N PRO A 128 -7.90 -16.93 2.51
CA PRO A 128 -6.55 -17.01 1.93
C PRO A 128 -6.36 -17.94 0.73
N THR A 129 -7.19 -18.99 0.64
CA THR A 129 -7.14 -20.03 -0.39
C THR A 129 -8.11 -19.78 -1.55
N ASN A 130 -8.89 -18.69 -1.52
CA ASN A 130 -9.81 -18.32 -2.58
C ASN A 130 -9.04 -17.85 -3.83
N THR A 131 -8.89 -18.75 -4.80
CA THR A 131 -8.10 -18.52 -6.02
C THR A 131 -8.66 -17.41 -6.90
N ALA A 132 -9.99 -17.25 -6.95
CA ALA A 132 -10.64 -16.18 -7.71
C ALA A 132 -10.30 -14.79 -7.12
N ALA A 133 -10.41 -14.64 -5.80
CA ALA A 133 -10.04 -13.41 -5.11
C ALA A 133 -8.56 -13.06 -5.29
N ARG A 134 -7.68 -14.05 -5.11
CA ARG A 134 -6.24 -13.86 -5.32
C ARG A 134 -5.91 -13.45 -6.75
N SER A 135 -6.55 -14.08 -7.73
CA SER A 135 -6.36 -13.77 -9.15
C SER A 135 -6.82 -12.34 -9.49
N LEU A 136 -8.00 -11.92 -9.02
CA LEU A 136 -8.49 -10.57 -9.24
C LEU A 136 -7.63 -9.50 -8.54
N GLN A 137 -7.21 -9.75 -7.29
CA GLN A 137 -6.27 -8.88 -6.58
C GLN A 137 -4.95 -8.74 -7.35
N ALA A 138 -4.39 -9.85 -7.84
CA ALA A 138 -3.15 -9.84 -8.60
C ALA A 138 -3.28 -9.04 -9.90
N ARG A 139 -4.40 -9.17 -10.62
CA ARG A 139 -4.69 -8.37 -11.83
C ARG A 139 -4.77 -6.87 -11.50
N ALA A 140 -5.42 -6.49 -10.41
CA ALA A 140 -5.55 -5.08 -10.02
C ALA A 140 -4.19 -4.48 -9.63
N LEU A 141 -3.40 -5.19 -8.81
CA LEU A 141 -2.05 -4.76 -8.45
C LEU A 141 -1.15 -4.67 -9.69
N GLU A 142 -1.27 -5.60 -10.64
CA GLU A 142 -0.50 -5.56 -11.89
C GLU A 142 -0.80 -4.30 -12.73
N GLN A 143 -2.08 -3.91 -12.84
CA GLN A 143 -2.45 -2.65 -13.50
C GLN A 143 -1.89 -1.42 -12.76
N LEU A 144 -1.96 -1.39 -11.44
CA LEU A 144 -1.36 -0.32 -10.64
C LEU A 144 0.17 -0.26 -10.82
N GLY A 145 0.83 -1.41 -10.90
CA GLY A 145 2.26 -1.52 -11.18
C GLY A 145 2.65 -1.03 -12.58
N TYR A 146 1.80 -1.25 -13.59
CA TYR A 146 2.03 -0.74 -14.94
C TYR A 146 1.85 0.77 -15.05
N GLN A 147 1.03 1.37 -14.20
CA GLN A 147 0.78 2.82 -14.16
C GLN A 147 1.77 3.58 -13.25
N ALA A 148 2.51 2.88 -12.40
CA ALA A 148 3.43 3.49 -11.46
C ALA A 148 4.69 4.06 -12.15
N GLU A 149 4.96 5.35 -11.94
CA GLU A 149 6.23 6.00 -12.31
C GLU A 149 7.36 5.61 -11.34
N SER A 150 7.05 5.46 -10.05
CA SER A 150 8.01 4.99 -9.06
C SER A 150 8.34 3.51 -9.23
N ALA A 151 9.63 3.21 -9.37
CA ALA A 151 10.13 1.84 -9.44
C ALA A 151 9.85 1.06 -8.16
N THR A 152 9.85 1.72 -6.99
CA THR A 152 9.58 1.05 -5.71
C THR A 152 8.11 0.64 -5.60
N PHE A 153 7.18 1.49 -6.07
CA PHE A 153 5.76 1.16 -6.14
C PHE A 153 5.48 0.06 -7.17
N ARG A 154 6.04 0.19 -8.38
CA ARG A 154 5.95 -0.85 -9.42
C ARG A 154 6.39 -2.20 -8.88
N ASN A 155 7.57 -2.27 -8.26
CA ASN A 155 8.11 -3.51 -7.74
C ASN A 155 7.23 -4.08 -6.63
N ALA A 156 6.76 -3.26 -5.68
CA ALA A 156 5.86 -3.71 -4.62
C ALA A 156 4.56 -4.32 -5.19
N TYR A 157 3.93 -3.65 -6.15
CA TYR A 157 2.70 -4.13 -6.78
C TYR A 157 2.91 -5.42 -7.56
N LEU A 158 3.95 -5.50 -8.40
CA LEU A 158 4.20 -6.67 -9.24
C LEU A 158 4.67 -7.87 -8.42
N MET A 159 5.42 -7.65 -7.34
CA MET A 159 5.77 -8.72 -6.39
C MET A 159 4.54 -9.23 -5.65
N GLY A 160 3.67 -8.33 -5.17
CA GLY A 160 2.40 -8.73 -4.55
C GLY A 160 1.52 -9.55 -5.51
N ALA A 161 1.43 -9.15 -6.77
CA ALA A 161 0.71 -9.90 -7.81
C ALA A 161 1.32 -11.29 -8.06
N MET A 162 2.64 -11.40 -8.09
CA MET A 162 3.35 -12.68 -8.22
C MET A 162 3.04 -13.61 -7.03
N GLU A 163 3.17 -13.12 -5.81
CA GLU A 163 2.92 -13.93 -4.59
C GLU A 163 1.46 -14.36 -4.46
N LEU A 164 0.51 -13.53 -4.90
CA LEU A 164 -0.90 -13.90 -4.97
C LEU A 164 -1.15 -15.07 -5.95
N ARG A 165 -0.41 -15.14 -7.06
CA ARG A 165 -0.55 -16.18 -8.07
C ARG A 165 0.22 -17.46 -7.73
N GLN A 166 1.41 -17.34 -7.15
CA GLN A 166 2.38 -18.43 -7.04
C GLN A 166 2.76 -18.80 -5.60
N GLY A 167 2.38 -17.98 -4.62
CA GLY A 167 2.90 -18.05 -3.25
C GLY A 167 4.23 -17.30 -3.10
N PRO A 168 4.73 -17.16 -1.86
CA PRO A 168 6.01 -16.50 -1.62
C PRO A 168 7.15 -17.25 -2.32
N PRO A 169 8.20 -16.54 -2.79
CA PRO A 169 9.36 -17.18 -3.37
C PRO A 169 10.01 -18.14 -2.35
N ALA A 170 10.50 -19.28 -2.84
CA ALA A 170 11.18 -20.26 -1.99
C ALA A 170 12.37 -19.60 -1.28
N ASN A 171 12.47 -19.77 0.04
CA ASN A 171 13.62 -19.28 0.79
C ASN A 171 14.84 -20.14 0.42
N PRO A 172 15.89 -19.58 -0.19
CA PRO A 172 17.08 -20.34 -0.56
C PRO A 172 17.87 -20.87 0.66
N ASN A 173 17.60 -20.36 1.88
CA ASN A 173 18.21 -20.82 3.13
C ASN A 173 17.14 -21.28 4.14
N PRO A 174 16.69 -22.54 4.09
CA PRO A 174 15.65 -23.06 4.98
C PRO A 174 16.09 -23.24 6.45
N THR A 175 17.37 -23.03 6.78
CA THR A 175 17.94 -23.25 8.12
C THR A 175 17.93 -22.01 9.03
N SER A 176 17.49 -20.84 8.55
CA SER A 176 17.20 -19.71 9.42
C SER A 176 15.73 -19.75 9.84
N ASP A 177 15.44 -20.02 11.12
CA ASP A 177 14.12 -19.93 11.76
C ASP A 177 13.56 -18.48 11.83
N GLY A 178 13.82 -17.67 10.80
CA GLY A 178 13.52 -16.25 10.78
C GLY A 178 12.79 -15.87 9.52
N CYS A 179 11.51 -15.52 9.69
CA CYS A 179 10.73 -14.71 8.76
C CYS A 179 11.61 -13.57 8.22
N SER A 180 12.05 -13.68 6.96
CA SER A 180 12.91 -12.64 6.38
C SER A 180 12.04 -11.43 6.04
N ALA A 181 12.55 -10.22 6.22
CA ALA A 181 11.78 -8.99 5.95
C ALA A 181 11.26 -8.90 4.49
N SER A 182 11.87 -9.68 3.58
CA SER A 182 11.45 -9.84 2.20
C SER A 182 10.12 -10.59 2.03
N GLN A 183 9.66 -11.35 3.04
CA GLN A 183 8.39 -12.10 3.05
C GLN A 183 7.20 -11.27 3.55
N ILE A 184 7.39 -9.96 3.75
CA ILE A 184 6.36 -9.05 4.30
C ILE A 184 5.37 -8.59 3.21
N ALA A 185 5.66 -8.83 1.92
CA ALA A 185 4.94 -8.20 0.80
C ALA A 185 3.44 -8.52 0.76
N LEU A 186 2.99 -9.72 1.09
CA LEU A 186 1.59 -9.97 1.44
C LEU A 186 1.55 -11.13 2.44
N SER A 187 1.54 -10.82 3.74
CA SER A 187 1.53 -11.83 4.80
C SER A 187 0.16 -12.52 4.95
N ILE A 188 -0.40 -13.04 3.86
CA ILE A 188 -1.53 -13.97 3.87
C ILE A 188 -1.17 -15.21 4.72
N HIS A 189 0.12 -15.54 4.83
CA HIS A 189 0.64 -16.64 5.66
C HIS A 189 0.89 -16.31 7.15
N ARG A 190 0.68 -15.07 7.62
CA ARG A 190 0.93 -14.76 9.05
C ARG A 190 -0.07 -15.41 10.02
N VAL A 191 -1.24 -15.85 9.52
CA VAL A 191 -2.29 -16.46 10.37
C VAL A 191 -1.85 -17.81 10.94
N GLU A 192 -0.98 -18.56 10.24
CA GLU A 192 -0.51 -19.87 10.72
C GLU A 192 0.70 -19.74 11.66
N CYS A 193 1.64 -18.83 11.40
CA CYS A 193 2.83 -18.66 12.26
C CYS A 193 2.50 -18.15 13.68
N THR A 194 1.39 -17.44 13.88
CA THR A 194 1.04 -16.90 15.20
C THR A 194 0.55 -17.98 16.18
N HIS A 195 0.09 -19.14 15.69
CA HIS A 195 -0.31 -20.25 16.56
C HIS A 195 0.86 -21.05 17.13
N GLN A 196 2.03 -21.06 16.45
CA GLN A 196 3.21 -21.79 16.90
C GLN A 196 4.08 -21.04 17.92
N MET A 197 4.01 -19.70 17.99
CA MET A 197 4.78 -18.92 18.98
C MET A 197 4.22 -18.96 20.41
N LEU A 198 2.94 -19.35 20.60
CA LEU A 198 2.30 -19.38 21.92
C LEU A 198 2.56 -20.67 22.72
N TRP A 199 3.27 -21.65 22.14
CA TRP A 199 3.57 -22.95 22.78
C TRP A 199 5.07 -23.22 23.01
N CYS A 200 5.94 -22.22 22.80
CA CYS A 200 7.33 -22.29 23.26
C CYS A 200 7.57 -21.31 24.42
N ARG A 201 7.17 -21.74 25.63
CA ARG A 201 7.79 -21.33 26.89
C ARG A 201 8.15 -22.59 27.67
#